data_AF-A0A6I4XK70-F1
#
_entry.id   AF-A0A6I4XK70-F1
#
_cell.length_a   1.000
_cell.length_b   1.000
_cell.length_c   1.000
_cell.angle_alpha   90.00
_cell.angle_beta   90.00
_cell.angle_gamma   90.00
#
_symmetry.space_group_name_H-M   'P 1'
#
loop_
_entity.id
_entity.type
_entity.pdbx_description
1 polymer ?
#
loop_
_entity_poly.entity_id
_entity_poly.type
_entity_poly.pdbx_seq_one_letter_code
_entity_poly.pdbx_strand_id
1 'polypeptide(L)'
;SQKIQEFNGSEGFYFYDAAAPIIDKSTIDMDKVYLKSRYNKGEAAYLNCPMTEEEFNAFHEALVNAEVVPLRTFEKEKFFEGCMPIEVMAQRGIKTMLFGPMKPVGLEDPKTGKRPYAVIQLRQDNAA
;
A
#
# COMPACT_ATOMS: atom_id res chain seq x y z
N SER A 1 -13.46 6.69 26.59
CA SER A 1 -12.68 7.68 25.83
C SER A 1 -12.64 9.06 26.49
N GLN A 2 -13.69 9.51 27.20
CA GLN A 2 -13.75 10.84 27.85
C GLN A 2 -12.51 11.23 28.67
N LYS A 3 -12.05 10.38 29.60
CA LYS A 3 -10.82 10.67 30.39
C LYS A 3 -9.56 10.86 29.54
N ILE A 4 -9.47 10.19 28.38
CA ILE A 4 -8.34 10.32 27.45
C ILE A 4 -8.47 11.61 26.63
N GLN A 5 -9.70 11.96 26.22
CA GLN A 5 -9.99 13.25 25.56
C GLN A 5 -9.68 14.44 26.47
N GLU A 6 -10.09 14.37 27.74
CA GLU A 6 -9.79 15.36 28.78
C GLU A 6 -8.27 15.50 29.00
N PHE A 7 -7.53 14.38 29.03
CA PHE A 7 -6.08 14.40 29.13
C PHE A 7 -5.40 15.02 27.89
N ASN A 8 -5.90 14.73 26.69
CA ASN A 8 -5.32 15.21 25.43
C ASN A 8 -5.70 16.67 25.10
N GLY A 9 -6.61 17.30 25.86
CA GLY A 9 -6.98 18.72 25.72
C GLY A 9 -7.52 19.11 24.34
N SER A 10 -7.98 18.16 23.52
CA SER A 10 -8.42 18.39 22.14
C SER A 10 -9.75 17.71 21.85
N GLU A 11 -10.56 18.34 21.01
CA GLU A 11 -11.90 17.85 20.64
C GLU A 11 -11.85 16.73 19.57
N GLY A 12 -10.68 16.46 18.99
CA GLY A 12 -10.49 15.43 17.96
C GLY A 12 -9.90 14.15 18.53
N PHE A 13 -10.70 13.09 18.60
CA PHE A 13 -10.23 11.77 19.07
C PHE A 13 -10.87 10.65 18.25
N TYR A 14 -10.09 10.10 17.31
CA TYR A 14 -10.51 9.04 16.41
C TYR A 14 -9.46 7.90 16.45
N PHE A 15 -9.93 6.66 16.44
CA PHE A 15 -9.09 5.48 16.28
C PHE A 15 -9.40 4.85 14.93
N TYR A 16 -8.39 4.76 14.08
CA TYR A 16 -8.46 4.02 12.83
C TYR A 16 -7.32 3.01 12.85
N ASP A 17 -7.63 1.75 12.55
CA ASP A 17 -6.62 0.80 12.12
C ASP A 17 -6.47 0.91 10.60
N ALA A 18 -5.24 0.75 10.13
CA ALA A 18 -4.89 0.85 8.72
C ALA A 18 -3.96 -0.31 8.36
N ALA A 19 -4.46 -1.52 8.58
CA ALA A 19 -3.75 -2.75 8.31
C ALA A 19 -3.79 -3.08 6.82
N ALA A 20 -2.62 -3.32 6.23
CA ALA A 20 -2.51 -3.96 4.93
C ALA A 20 -2.63 -5.49 5.08
N PRO A 21 -3.11 -6.22 4.06
CA PRO A 21 -3.11 -7.68 4.09
C PRO A 21 -1.71 -8.26 4.30
N ILE A 22 -1.60 -9.28 5.16
CA ILE A 22 -0.37 -10.04 5.40
C ILE A 22 -0.51 -11.40 4.72
N ILE A 23 0.53 -11.82 4.00
CA ILE A 23 0.59 -13.10 3.30
C ILE A 23 1.74 -13.96 3.84
N ASP A 24 1.59 -15.28 3.74
CA ASP A 24 2.66 -16.22 4.10
C ASP A 24 3.75 -16.20 3.04
N LYS A 25 5.01 -16.02 3.47
CA LYS A 25 6.18 -15.99 2.59
C LYS A 25 6.29 -17.25 1.72
N SER A 26 5.90 -18.41 2.23
CA SER A 26 5.95 -19.69 1.51
C SER A 26 5.01 -19.76 0.32
N THR A 27 4.00 -18.89 0.26
CA THR A 27 3.04 -18.82 -0.86
C THR A 27 3.48 -17.86 -1.96
N ILE A 28 4.61 -17.16 -1.78
CA ILE A 28 5.12 -16.21 -2.76
C ILE A 28 5.90 -16.96 -3.85
N ASP A 29 5.52 -16.75 -5.10
CA ASP A 29 6.31 -17.16 -6.26
C ASP A 29 7.58 -16.29 -6.35
N MET A 30 8.70 -16.84 -5.85
CA MET A 30 9.98 -16.15 -5.76
C MET A 30 10.60 -15.85 -7.13
N ASP A 31 10.13 -16.49 -8.20
CA ASP A 31 10.62 -16.21 -9.56
C ASP A 31 10.03 -14.92 -10.14
N LYS A 32 8.91 -14.44 -9.58
CA LYS A 32 8.24 -13.20 -10.03
C LYS A 32 8.60 -11.97 -9.22
N VAL A 33 9.31 -12.12 -8.11
CA VAL A 33 9.69 -11.02 -7.22
C VAL A 33 11.19 -10.84 -7.13
N TYR A 34 11.64 -9.68 -6.62
CA TYR A 34 13.05 -9.45 -6.31
C TYR A 34 13.22 -8.68 -5.00
N LEU A 35 14.23 -9.08 -4.22
CA LEU A 35 14.59 -8.45 -2.96
C LEU A 35 15.46 -7.22 -3.22
N LYS A 36 14.96 -6.02 -2.91
CA LYS A 36 15.69 -4.76 -3.15
C LYS A 36 15.12 -3.60 -2.33
N SER A 37 16.01 -2.75 -1.83
CA SER A 37 15.67 -1.44 -1.27
C SER A 37 15.83 -0.34 -2.33
N ARG A 38 15.03 0.74 -2.23
CA ARG A 38 15.07 1.84 -3.19
C ARG A 38 16.47 2.44 -3.27
N TYR A 39 16.91 2.73 -4.49
CA TYR A 39 18.23 3.33 -4.78
C TYR A 39 19.42 2.52 -4.22
N ASN A 40 19.24 1.22 -3.97
CA ASN A 40 20.23 0.36 -3.33
C ASN A 40 20.72 0.90 -1.98
N LYS A 41 19.86 1.60 -1.23
CA LYS A 41 20.20 2.11 0.10
C LYS A 41 20.01 1.04 1.17
N GLY A 42 21.08 0.73 1.88
CA GLY A 42 21.09 -0.20 3.01
C GLY A 42 20.90 -1.67 2.59
N GLU A 43 20.70 -2.53 3.57
CA GLU A 43 20.33 -3.92 3.32
C GLU A 43 18.96 -4.02 2.64
N ALA A 44 18.82 -5.00 1.74
CA ALA A 44 17.60 -5.17 0.97
C ALA A 44 16.47 -5.70 1.88
N ALA A 45 15.49 -4.84 2.19
CA ALA A 45 14.48 -5.12 3.20
C ALA A 45 13.08 -5.43 2.63
N TYR A 46 12.91 -5.29 1.31
CA TYR A 46 11.60 -5.40 0.65
C TYR A 46 11.64 -6.38 -0.51
N LEU A 47 10.66 -7.29 -0.55
CA LEU A 47 10.34 -8.00 -1.78
C LEU A 47 9.48 -7.09 -2.65
N ASN A 48 9.84 -6.99 -3.92
CA ASN A 48 9.19 -6.13 -4.89
C ASN A 48 8.48 -7.00 -5.92
N CYS A 49 7.18 -6.80 -6.08
CA CYS A 49 6.33 -7.43 -7.09
C CYS A 49 6.17 -6.42 -8.24
N PRO A 50 6.99 -6.49 -9.30
CA PRO A 50 6.87 -5.58 -10.43
C PRO A 50 5.58 -5.86 -11.21
N MET A 51 5.04 -4.81 -11.83
CA MET A 51 3.93 -4.92 -12.78
C MET A 51 4.30 -4.24 -14.11
N THR A 52 3.81 -4.79 -15.20
CA THR A 52 3.70 -4.07 -16.48
C THR A 52 2.57 -3.03 -16.42
N GLU A 53 2.45 -2.20 -17.46
CA GLU A 53 1.36 -1.24 -17.56
C GLU A 53 -0.01 -1.95 -17.67
N GLU A 54 -0.05 -3.05 -18.42
CA GLU A 54 -1.26 -3.85 -18.61
C GLU A 54 -1.71 -4.51 -17.30
N GLU A 55 -0.79 -5.10 -16.55
CA GLU A 55 -1.07 -5.70 -15.23
C GLU A 55 -1.54 -4.65 -14.23
N PHE A 56 -0.92 -3.47 -14.23
CA PHE A 56 -1.35 -2.36 -13.39
C PHE A 56 -2.75 -1.88 -13.73
N ASN A 57 -3.08 -1.72 -15.01
CA ASN A 57 -4.40 -1.27 -15.44
C ASN A 57 -5.48 -2.30 -15.08
N ALA A 58 -5.20 -3.59 -15.27
CA ALA A 58 -6.10 -4.66 -14.84
C ALA A 58 -6.29 -4.67 -13.31
N PHE A 59 -5.23 -4.45 -12.54
CA PHE A 59 -5.31 -4.35 -11.08
C PHE A 59 -6.11 -3.11 -10.63
N HIS A 60 -5.88 -1.96 -11.26
CA HIS A 60 -6.62 -0.72 -10.98
C HIS A 60 -8.12 -0.91 -11.25
N GLU A 61 -8.48 -1.49 -12.39
CA GLU A 61 -9.87 -1.78 -12.75
C GLU A 61 -10.52 -2.74 -11.74
N ALA A 62 -9.83 -3.82 -11.36
CA ALA A 62 -10.33 -4.74 -10.35
C ALA A 62 -10.53 -4.03 -8.99
N LEU A 63 -9.60 -3.15 -8.61
CA LEU A 63 -9.64 -2.47 -7.32
C LEU A 63 -10.75 -1.42 -7.21
N VAL A 64 -10.99 -0.63 -8.27
CA VAL A 64 -12.06 0.39 -8.24
C VAL A 64 -13.47 -0.21 -8.28
N ASN A 65 -13.59 -1.44 -8.77
CA ASN A 65 -14.84 -2.20 -8.84
C ASN A 65 -14.98 -3.23 -7.72
N ALA A 66 -14.02 -3.33 -6.80
CA ALA A 66 -14.04 -4.29 -5.72
C ALA A 66 -15.17 -3.97 -4.72
N GLU A 67 -15.74 -5.02 -4.12
CA GLU A 67 -16.67 -4.86 -3.01
C GLU A 67 -15.94 -4.24 -1.80
N VAL A 68 -16.50 -3.16 -1.27
CA VAL A 68 -15.99 -2.47 -0.09
C VAL A 68 -16.99 -2.60 1.04
N VAL A 69 -16.50 -2.79 2.27
CA VAL A 69 -17.38 -2.79 3.44
C VAL A 69 -17.89 -1.36 3.62
N PRO A 70 -19.22 -1.14 3.63
CA PRO A 70 -19.76 0.19 3.83
C PRO A 70 -19.39 0.68 5.23
N LEU A 71 -18.97 1.95 5.32
CA LEU A 71 -18.74 2.61 6.59
C LEU A 71 -20.03 2.62 7.40
N ARG A 72 -19.93 2.43 8.72
CA ARG A 72 -21.14 2.48 9.56
C ARG A 72 -21.68 3.89 9.59
N THR A 73 -23.00 4.04 9.67
CA THR A 73 -23.71 5.33 9.57
C THR A 73 -23.30 6.39 10.61
N PHE A 74 -22.59 6.03 11.67
CA PHE A 74 -22.03 6.95 12.67
C PHE A 74 -20.57 7.36 12.39
N GLU A 75 -19.88 6.68 11.48
CA GLU A 75 -18.53 7.00 11.02
C GLU A 75 -18.66 8.07 9.93
N LYS A 76 -18.41 9.34 10.29
CA LYS A 76 -18.29 10.39 9.28
C LYS A 76 -17.09 10.04 8.38
N GLU A 77 -17.26 10.11 7.06
CA GLU A 77 -16.18 10.04 6.07
C GLU A 77 -15.17 11.17 6.32
N LYS A 78 -14.26 10.95 7.27
CA LYS A 78 -13.08 11.77 7.50
C LYS A 78 -11.90 10.89 7.20
N PHE A 79 -11.57 10.76 5.93
CA PHE A 79 -10.31 10.14 5.54
C PHE A 79 -9.18 11.01 6.09
N PHE A 80 -8.30 10.39 6.87
CA PHE A 80 -7.03 11.02 7.18
C PHE A 80 -6.23 11.04 5.88
N GLU A 81 -5.97 12.22 5.31
CA GLU A 81 -5.26 12.33 4.02
C GLU A 81 -3.87 11.67 4.05
N GLY A 82 -3.26 11.50 5.24
CA GLY A 82 -2.02 10.74 5.42
C GLY A 82 -2.18 9.22 5.47
N CYS A 83 -3.40 8.69 5.53
CA CYS A 83 -3.72 7.27 5.63
C CYS A 83 -5.03 6.96 4.89
N MET A 84 -4.94 6.91 3.57
CA MET A 84 -6.07 6.68 2.68
C MET A 84 -6.18 5.21 2.29
N PRO A 85 -7.40 4.64 2.25
CA PRO A 85 -7.61 3.33 1.66
C PRO A 85 -7.17 3.31 0.19
N ILE A 86 -6.57 2.19 -0.24
CA ILE A 86 -5.96 2.09 -1.57
C ILE A 86 -7.00 2.20 -2.68
N GLU A 87 -8.20 1.69 -2.46
CA GLU A 87 -9.35 1.79 -3.34
C GLU A 87 -9.84 3.24 -3.51
N VAL A 88 -9.80 4.04 -2.44
CA VAL A 88 -10.11 5.48 -2.52
C VAL A 88 -9.01 6.22 -3.29
N MET A 89 -7.74 5.87 -3.08
CA MET A 89 -6.64 6.41 -3.90
C MET A 89 -6.82 6.08 -5.38
N ALA A 90 -7.23 4.86 -5.70
CA ALA A 90 -7.47 4.39 -7.06
C ALA A 90 -8.62 5.15 -7.74
N GLN A 91 -9.70 5.43 -7.01
CA GLN A 91 -10.86 6.20 -7.50
C GLN A 91 -10.53 7.67 -7.76
N ARG A 92 -9.66 8.29 -6.94
CA ARG A 92 -9.24 9.69 -7.11
C ARG A 92 -8.44 9.93 -8.40
N GLY A 93 -7.83 8.89 -8.96
CA GLY A 93 -7.17 8.94 -10.25
C GLY A 93 -6.20 7.79 -10.44
N ILE A 94 -6.15 7.26 -11.65
CA ILE A 94 -5.34 6.08 -11.99
C ILE A 94 -3.86 6.24 -11.62
N LYS A 95 -3.29 7.44 -11.82
CA LYS A 95 -1.88 7.71 -11.52
C LYS A 95 -1.61 7.94 -10.03
N THR A 96 -2.62 8.13 -9.19
CA THR A 96 -2.46 8.44 -7.76
C THR A 96 -1.65 7.34 -7.06
N MET A 97 -1.94 6.07 -7.36
CA MET A 97 -1.21 4.93 -6.78
C MET A 97 0.27 4.90 -7.22
N LEU A 98 0.57 5.32 -8.45
CA LEU A 98 1.94 5.39 -9.00
C LEU A 98 2.79 6.49 -8.36
N PHE A 99 2.17 7.48 -7.72
CA PHE A 99 2.86 8.50 -6.94
C PHE A 99 2.91 8.17 -5.44
N GLY A 100 2.10 7.23 -4.98
CA GLY A 100 2.05 6.76 -3.61
C GLY A 100 2.61 5.34 -3.44
N PRO A 101 1.80 4.38 -2.96
CA PRO A 101 2.29 3.07 -2.52
C PRO A 101 2.84 2.19 -3.64
N MET A 102 2.43 2.42 -4.90
CA MET A 102 2.85 1.62 -6.05
C MET A 102 3.98 2.24 -6.87
N LYS A 103 4.63 3.28 -6.35
CA LYS A 103 5.67 4.04 -7.05
C LYS A 103 6.90 3.18 -7.37
N PRO A 104 7.38 3.08 -8.63
CA PRO A 104 8.51 2.22 -9.00
C PRO A 104 9.90 2.89 -8.88
N VAL A 105 9.99 4.13 -8.40
CA VAL A 105 11.24 4.91 -8.45
C VAL A 105 12.35 4.29 -7.58
N GLY A 106 13.53 4.07 -8.18
CA GLY A 106 14.69 3.47 -7.51
C GLY A 106 14.62 1.95 -7.38
N LEU A 107 13.71 1.30 -8.11
CA LEU A 107 13.45 -0.14 -8.07
C LEU A 107 13.55 -0.75 -9.47
N GLU A 108 14.67 -0.50 -10.15
CA GLU A 108 14.99 -1.20 -11.39
C GLU A 108 15.10 -2.69 -11.09
N ASP A 109 14.41 -3.51 -11.88
CA ASP A 109 14.43 -4.97 -11.76
C ASP A 109 15.84 -5.49 -12.09
N PRO A 110 16.51 -6.22 -11.16
CA PRO A 110 17.84 -6.77 -11.39
C PRO A 110 17.94 -7.72 -12.59
N LYS A 111 16.84 -8.40 -12.95
CA LYS A 111 16.81 -9.36 -14.06
C LYS A 111 16.80 -8.67 -15.42
N THR A 112 16.13 -7.52 -15.52
CA THR A 112 15.91 -6.83 -16.81
C THR A 112 16.66 -5.50 -16.92
N GLY A 113 17.13 -4.95 -15.81
CA GLY A 113 17.72 -3.61 -15.71
C GLY A 113 16.71 -2.47 -15.94
N LYS A 114 15.42 -2.78 -16.09
CA LYS A 114 14.37 -1.80 -16.41
C LYS A 114 13.58 -1.43 -15.16
N ARG A 115 13.12 -0.18 -15.11
CA ARG A 115 12.15 0.26 -14.11
C ARG A 115 10.76 -0.30 -14.45
N PRO A 116 10.08 -1.00 -13.53
CA PRO A 116 8.72 -1.47 -13.78
C PRO A 116 7.74 -0.29 -13.86
N TYR A 117 6.54 -0.53 -14.38
CA TYR A 117 5.50 0.50 -14.45
C TYR A 117 4.96 0.84 -13.06
N ALA A 118 4.69 -0.20 -12.28
CA ALA A 118 4.27 -0.12 -10.89
C ALA A 118 4.95 -1.23 -10.07
N VAL A 119 4.90 -1.12 -8.74
CA VAL A 119 5.45 -2.14 -7.85
C VAL A 119 4.62 -2.26 -6.59
N ILE A 120 4.35 -3.48 -6.13
CA ILE A 120 3.88 -3.73 -4.76
C ILE A 120 5.10 -4.14 -3.92
N GLN A 121 5.31 -3.47 -2.80
CA GLN A 121 6.41 -3.79 -1.88
C GLN A 121 5.88 -4.58 -0.68
N LEU A 122 6.47 -5.74 -0.41
CA LEU A 122 6.20 -6.55 0.77
C LEU A 122 7.35 -6.38 1.75
N ARG A 123 7.03 -6.18 3.03
CA ARG A 123 8.01 -6.19 4.13
C ARG A 123 7.74 -7.38 5.03
N GLN A 124 8.78 -7.87 5.70
CA GLN A 124 8.62 -8.86 6.75
C GLN A 124 7.95 -8.20 7.97
N ASP A 125 6.88 -8.82 8.49
CA ASP A 125 6.10 -8.28 9.60
C ASP A 125 6.47 -8.92 10.96
N ASN A 126 6.95 -10.17 10.96
CA ASN A 126 7.39 -10.87 12.16
C ASN A 126 8.90 -10.73 12.42
N ALA A 127 9.31 -10.91 13.68
CA ALA A 127 10.72 -11.11 14.01
C ALA A 127 11.23 -12.41 13.34
N ALA A 128 12.45 -12.34 12.80
CA ALA A 128 13.15 -13.49 12.23
C ALA A 128 13.63 -14.46 13.31
#